data_AF-A0A7J7Q1H5-F1
#
_entry.id   AF-A0A7J7Q1H5-F1
#
_cell.length_a   1.000
_cell.length_b   1.000
_cell.length_c   1.000
_cell.angle_alpha   90.00
_cell.angle_beta   90.00
_cell.angle_gamma   90.00
#
_symmetry.space_group_name_H-M   'P 1'
#
loop_
_entity.id
_entity.type
_entity.pdbx_description
1 polymer ?
#
loop_
_entity_poly.entity_id
_entity_poly.type
_entity_poly.pdbx_seq_one_letter_code
_entity_poly.pdbx_strand_id
1 'polypeptide(L)'
;MNVEQELHPPRQFLDSHRQAAAAGSSDFLTPGMRMIVASWMVEVAEEFRLQQETLHLAAGLLDRFLSSTQDVPRCVLQLLAVACLMLAAKDLERQDLLRMERIVLDVLEFRLSSPSSYTFLHLLAQACSQCVTPTLLSLAMYVTELAVLEYDMHQYTHSCRASAALLLAQLTVGAAQHLPHVAAVVAALGIPAEELSGCMACLLALQRAAYQHTLAAAAAAQGSGSGLSCEVGDLLAPLRTKYGHACWCDVSGVAPVAALPPAQVWAIY
;
A
#
# COMPACT_ATOMS: atom_id res chain seq x y z
N MET A 1 -22.55 7.46 15.54
CA MET A 1 -21.22 7.97 15.19
C MET A 1 -21.41 9.45 14.92
N ASN A 2 -20.92 10.31 15.81
CA ASN A 2 -21.31 11.73 15.85
C ASN A 2 -20.36 12.55 14.96
N VAL A 3 -20.81 12.94 13.77
CA VAL A 3 -20.01 13.60 12.72
C VAL A 3 -19.35 14.91 13.21
N GLU A 4 -19.95 15.56 14.21
CA GLU A 4 -19.39 16.78 14.82
C GLU A 4 -18.10 16.53 15.64
N GLN A 5 -17.85 15.30 16.12
CA GLN A 5 -16.59 14.96 16.79
C GLN A 5 -15.42 14.74 15.80
N GLU A 6 -15.71 14.49 14.52
CA GLU A 6 -14.68 14.40 13.47
C GLU A 6 -14.30 15.77 12.89
N LEU A 7 -15.17 16.78 13.01
CA LEU A 7 -14.89 18.15 12.53
C LEU A 7 -13.84 18.91 13.37
N HIS A 8 -13.65 18.49 14.63
CA HIS A 8 -12.61 19.00 15.51
C HIS A 8 -11.78 17.83 16.02
N PRO A 9 -10.77 17.35 15.27
CA PRO A 9 -9.87 16.35 15.81
C PRO A 9 -9.26 16.92 17.10
N PRO A 10 -9.45 16.27 18.26
CA PRO A 10 -8.89 16.79 19.49
C PRO A 10 -7.37 16.83 19.34
N ARG A 11 -6.72 17.84 19.96
CA ARG A 11 -5.24 17.96 20.04
C ARG A 11 -4.52 16.65 20.42
N GLN A 12 -5.27 15.71 21.01
CA GLN A 12 -4.95 14.31 21.24
C GLN A 12 -4.23 13.59 20.08
N PHE A 13 -4.50 13.88 18.80
CA PHE A 13 -3.77 13.24 17.69
C PHE A 13 -2.29 13.62 17.67
N LEU A 14 -1.97 14.90 17.87
CA LEU A 14 -0.57 15.34 17.94
C LEU A 14 0.06 14.88 19.26
N ASP A 15 -0.71 14.88 20.35
CA ASP A 15 -0.23 14.44 21.66
C ASP A 15 0.12 12.95 21.68
N SER A 16 -0.63 12.09 20.98
CA SER A 16 -0.30 10.67 20.85
C SER A 16 0.98 10.42 20.06
N HIS A 17 1.20 11.18 18.98
CA HIS A 17 2.43 11.09 18.17
C HIS A 17 3.64 11.72 18.90
N ARG A 18 3.44 12.75 19.72
CA ARG A 18 4.47 13.31 20.60
C ARG A 18 4.92 12.31 21.66
N GLN A 19 3.99 11.60 22.29
CA GLN A 19 4.30 10.58 23.29
C GLN A 19 5.07 9.40 22.67
N ALA A 20 4.71 8.99 21.46
CA ALA A 20 5.45 7.96 20.71
C ALA A 20 6.87 8.43 20.32
N ALA A 21 7.02 9.69 19.92
CA ALA A 21 8.29 10.31 19.55
C ALA A 21 9.23 10.56 20.75
N ALA A 22 8.69 10.89 21.93
CA ALA A 22 9.47 11.11 23.14
C ALA A 22 10.24 9.86 23.65
N ALA A 23 9.86 8.65 23.18
CA ALA A 23 10.53 7.40 23.51
C ALA A 23 11.79 7.12 22.65
N GLY A 24 12.02 7.88 21.57
CA GLY A 24 13.18 7.77 20.67
C GLY A 24 13.99 9.06 20.63
N SER A 25 15.27 9.00 21.01
CA SER A 25 16.14 10.17 21.14
C SER A 25 16.59 10.77 19.79
N SER A 26 15.76 11.57 19.08
CA SER A 26 16.13 12.74 18.23
C SER A 26 14.96 13.35 17.40
N ASP A 27 13.81 13.66 18.02
CA ASP A 27 12.54 13.78 17.28
C ASP A 27 11.94 15.18 17.07
N PHE A 28 12.73 16.26 17.18
CA PHE A 28 12.26 17.63 16.91
C PHE A 28 12.58 18.10 15.49
N LEU A 29 11.65 18.84 14.89
CA LEU A 29 11.78 19.40 13.54
C LEU A 29 12.96 20.37 13.44
N THR A 30 13.86 20.11 12.50
CA THR A 30 14.91 21.06 12.13
C THR A 30 14.49 21.92 10.94
N PRO A 31 15.06 23.12 10.76
CA PRO A 31 14.84 23.92 9.54
C PRO A 31 15.15 23.14 8.25
N GLY A 32 16.11 22.21 8.30
CA GLY A 32 16.44 21.32 7.20
C GLY A 32 15.31 20.35 6.84
N MET A 33 14.57 19.82 7.81
CA MET A 33 13.40 18.97 7.55
C MET A 33 12.29 19.74 6.84
N ARG A 34 12.07 21.02 7.20
CA ARG A 34 11.13 21.90 6.48
C ARG A 34 11.58 22.14 5.04
N MET A 35 12.89 22.32 4.80
CA MET A 35 13.42 22.47 3.43
C MET A 35 13.14 21.23 2.56
N ILE A 36 13.37 20.03 3.11
CA ILE A 36 13.08 18.76 2.41
C ILE A 36 11.60 18.68 2.02
N VAL A 37 10.71 18.98 2.97
CA VAL A 37 9.26 18.92 2.69
C VAL A 37 8.81 20.02 1.73
N ALA A 38 9.36 21.22 1.81
CA ALA A 38 9.07 22.28 0.85
C ALA A 38 9.53 21.91 -0.58
N SER A 39 10.68 21.26 -0.73
CA SER A 39 11.15 20.73 -2.02
C SER A 39 10.18 19.71 -2.58
N TRP A 40 9.76 18.74 -1.76
CA TRP A 40 8.76 17.75 -2.15
C TRP A 40 7.41 18.39 -2.52
N MET A 41 6.97 19.43 -1.81
CA MET A 41 5.74 20.16 -2.17
C MET A 41 5.83 20.81 -3.55
N VAL A 42 7.02 21.30 -3.96
CA VAL A 42 7.24 21.84 -5.32
C VAL A 42 7.07 20.74 -6.36
N GLU A 43 7.69 19.58 -6.16
CA GLU A 43 7.57 18.42 -7.06
C GLU A 43 6.10 18.00 -7.25
N VAL A 44 5.35 17.92 -6.14
CA VAL A 44 3.90 17.62 -6.19
C VAL A 44 3.13 18.70 -6.94
N ALA A 45 3.41 19.97 -6.69
CA ALA A 45 2.73 21.07 -7.35
C ALA A 45 2.98 21.08 -8.86
N GLU A 46 4.20 20.79 -9.31
CA GLU A 46 4.52 20.68 -10.74
C GLU A 46 3.83 19.48 -11.40
N GLU A 47 3.82 18.31 -10.75
CA GLU A 47 3.19 17.09 -11.28
C GLU A 47 1.68 17.29 -11.51
N PHE A 48 0.98 17.90 -10.56
CA PHE A 48 -0.45 18.21 -10.68
C PHE A 48 -0.73 19.52 -11.43
N ARG A 49 0.30 20.22 -11.91
CA ARG A 49 0.21 21.54 -12.58
C ARG A 49 -0.56 22.57 -11.76
N LEU A 50 -0.35 22.56 -10.45
CA LEU A 50 -0.97 23.49 -9.54
C LEU A 50 -0.49 24.92 -9.84
N GLN A 51 -1.34 25.91 -9.56
CA GLN A 51 -0.95 27.31 -9.67
C GLN A 51 0.17 27.64 -8.67
N GLN A 52 1.05 28.58 -9.04
CA GLN A 52 2.13 29.03 -8.15
C GLN A 52 1.55 29.60 -6.84
N GLU A 53 0.40 30.27 -6.93
CA GLU A 53 -0.36 30.78 -5.80
C GLU A 53 -0.79 29.65 -4.84
N THR A 54 -1.18 28.47 -5.36
CA THR A 54 -1.54 27.28 -4.58
C THR A 54 -0.37 26.80 -3.73
N LEU A 55 0.81 26.66 -4.35
CA LEU A 55 2.03 26.26 -3.65
C LEU A 55 2.43 27.26 -2.57
N HIS A 56 2.41 28.57 -2.87
CA HIS A 56 2.75 29.61 -1.89
C HIS A 56 1.76 29.69 -0.74
N LEU A 57 0.46 29.52 -1.01
CA LEU A 57 -0.55 29.45 0.04
C LEU A 57 -0.34 28.22 0.94
N ALA A 58 -0.07 27.05 0.34
CA ALA A 58 0.21 25.83 1.09
C ALA A 58 1.46 25.96 1.97
N ALA A 59 2.55 26.51 1.43
CA ALA A 59 3.77 26.77 2.20
C ALA A 59 3.53 27.77 3.35
N GLY A 60 2.76 28.83 3.09
CA GLY A 60 2.36 29.79 4.12
C GLY A 60 1.48 29.18 5.21
N LEU A 61 0.57 28.25 4.86
CA LEU A 61 -0.23 27.48 5.83
C LEU A 61 0.66 26.60 6.70
N LEU A 62 1.60 25.88 6.09
CA LEU A 62 2.57 25.02 6.78
C LEU A 62 3.40 25.84 7.78
N ASP A 63 4.01 26.94 7.33
CA ASP A 63 4.88 27.77 8.18
C ASP A 63 4.09 28.41 9.34
N ARG A 64 2.85 28.88 9.10
CA ARG A 64 1.98 29.39 10.17
C ARG A 64 1.63 28.31 11.19
N PHE A 65 1.33 27.09 10.73
CA PHE A 65 1.06 25.97 11.63
C PHE A 65 2.27 25.64 12.51
N LEU A 66 3.45 25.48 11.90
CA LEU A 66 4.70 25.20 12.60
C LEU A 66 5.12 26.33 13.56
N SER A 67 4.78 27.58 13.24
CA SER A 67 5.03 28.73 14.13
C SER A 67 4.11 28.73 15.36
N SER A 68 2.87 28.25 15.20
CA SER A 68 1.86 28.23 16.27
C SER A 68 1.88 26.97 17.14
N THR A 69 2.56 25.91 16.69
CA THR A 69 2.56 24.60 17.34
C THR A 69 3.99 24.15 17.61
N GLN A 70 4.35 24.07 18.89
CA GLN A 70 5.65 23.53 19.32
C GLN A 70 5.67 22.00 19.26
N ASP A 71 6.87 21.42 19.18
CA ASP A 71 7.11 19.98 19.28
C ASP A 71 6.24 19.14 18.32
N VAL A 72 6.21 19.53 17.05
CA VAL A 72 5.57 18.72 15.99
C VAL A 72 6.48 17.53 15.68
N PRO A 73 6.00 16.28 15.77
CA PRO A 73 6.79 15.10 15.44
C PRO A 73 7.19 15.08 13.96
N ARG A 74 8.42 14.66 13.66
CA ARG A 74 8.90 14.53 12.27
C ARG A 74 7.98 13.63 11.41
N CYS A 75 7.44 12.56 11.99
CA CYS A 75 6.62 11.58 11.28
C CYS A 75 5.30 12.16 10.71
N VAL A 76 4.80 13.27 11.26
CA VAL A 76 3.56 13.91 10.79
C VAL A 76 3.81 15.07 9.82
N LEU A 77 5.08 15.45 9.57
CA LEU A 77 5.39 16.63 8.77
C LEU A 77 4.91 16.50 7.31
N GLN A 78 5.13 15.34 6.68
CA GLN A 78 4.65 15.11 5.31
C GLN A 78 3.12 15.06 5.25
N LEU A 79 2.47 14.48 6.26
CA LEU A 79 1.00 14.49 6.37
C LEU A 79 0.46 15.93 6.48
N LEU A 80 1.10 16.77 7.31
CA LEU A 80 0.75 18.18 7.44
C LEU A 80 0.92 18.92 6.10
N ALA A 81 2.01 18.67 5.37
CA ALA A 81 2.24 19.28 4.06
C ALA A 81 1.18 18.89 3.02
N VAL A 82 0.80 17.61 2.96
CA VAL A 82 -0.32 17.12 2.12
C VAL A 82 -1.62 17.85 2.48
N ALA A 83 -1.92 17.98 3.77
CA ALA A 83 -3.13 18.68 4.22
C ALA A 83 -3.12 20.16 3.81
N CYS A 84 -1.99 20.85 3.93
CA CYS A 84 -1.84 22.24 3.48
C CYS A 84 -2.00 22.39 1.97
N LEU A 85 -1.42 21.48 1.17
CA LEU A 85 -1.60 21.46 -0.29
C LEU A 85 -3.06 21.25 -0.67
N MET A 86 -3.73 20.28 -0.04
CA MET A 86 -5.14 19.99 -0.30
C MET A 86 -6.05 21.19 0.05
N LEU A 87 -5.79 21.86 1.18
CA LEU A 87 -6.53 23.06 1.58
C LEU A 87 -6.33 24.20 0.58
N ALA A 88 -5.08 24.45 0.17
CA ALA A 88 -4.77 25.50 -0.81
C ALA A 88 -5.38 25.21 -2.18
N ALA A 89 -5.27 23.96 -2.67
CA ALA A 89 -5.82 23.55 -3.95
C ALA A 89 -7.35 23.65 -3.96
N LYS A 90 -8.01 23.32 -2.86
CA LYS A 90 -9.47 23.47 -2.75
C LYS A 90 -9.94 24.92 -2.78
N ASP A 91 -9.13 25.85 -2.27
CA ASP A 91 -9.44 27.28 -2.27
C ASP A 91 -9.22 27.93 -3.65
N LEU A 92 -8.08 27.64 -4.28
CA LEU A 92 -7.64 28.32 -5.50
C LEU A 92 -7.98 27.57 -6.80
N GLU A 93 -7.94 26.24 -6.81
CA GLU A 93 -8.19 25.40 -8.00
C GLU A 93 -9.57 24.77 -8.00
N ARG A 94 -10.49 25.46 -7.33
CA ARG A 94 -11.85 25.01 -7.03
C ARG A 94 -12.62 24.50 -8.25
N GLN A 95 -12.34 24.98 -9.46
CA GLN A 95 -13.10 24.53 -10.63
C GLN A 95 -12.72 23.13 -11.09
N ASP A 96 -11.43 22.82 -11.23
CA ASP A 96 -11.01 21.55 -11.84
C ASP A 96 -11.05 20.40 -10.84
N LEU A 97 -10.66 20.66 -9.58
CA LEU A 97 -10.74 19.66 -8.51
C LEU A 97 -12.19 19.28 -8.19
N LEU A 98 -13.10 20.25 -8.08
CA LEU A 98 -14.52 19.96 -7.86
C LEU A 98 -15.19 19.31 -9.08
N ARG A 99 -14.77 19.67 -10.31
CA ARG A 99 -15.26 18.99 -11.53
C ARG A 99 -14.87 17.52 -11.51
N MET A 100 -13.60 17.21 -11.24
CA MET A 100 -13.14 15.82 -11.21
C MET A 100 -13.79 15.04 -10.05
N GLU A 101 -13.87 15.63 -8.86
CA GLU A 101 -14.60 15.04 -7.72
C GLU A 101 -16.04 14.71 -8.11
N ARG A 102 -16.73 15.66 -8.76
CA ARG A 102 -18.11 15.46 -9.21
C ARG A 102 -18.22 14.34 -10.25
N ILE A 103 -17.33 14.31 -11.24
CA ILE A 103 -17.31 13.27 -12.28
C ILE A 103 -17.10 11.90 -11.64
N VAL A 104 -16.15 11.76 -10.71
CA VAL A 104 -15.90 10.49 -10.01
C VAL A 104 -17.15 10.05 -9.23
N LEU A 105 -17.75 10.96 -8.45
CA LEU A 105 -18.95 10.64 -7.66
C LEU A 105 -20.14 10.26 -8.54
N ASP A 106 -20.34 10.96 -9.65
CA ASP A 106 -21.42 10.68 -10.60
C ASP A 106 -21.21 9.35 -11.32
N VAL A 107 -20.00 9.06 -11.82
CA VAL A 107 -19.66 7.80 -12.50
C VAL A 107 -19.77 6.60 -11.56
N LEU A 108 -19.36 6.77 -10.29
CA LEU A 108 -19.46 5.72 -9.28
C LEU A 108 -20.86 5.60 -8.65
N GLU A 109 -21.83 6.42 -9.07
CA GLU A 109 -23.17 6.47 -8.46
C GLU A 109 -23.12 6.63 -6.92
N PHE A 110 -22.13 7.38 -6.42
CA PHE A 110 -21.87 7.54 -4.97
C PHE A 110 -21.58 6.23 -4.21
N ARG A 111 -21.23 5.14 -4.90
CA ARG A 111 -20.84 3.85 -4.30
C ARG A 111 -19.37 3.85 -3.88
N LEU A 112 -19.06 4.55 -2.79
CA LEU A 112 -17.68 4.70 -2.30
C LEU A 112 -17.17 3.50 -1.49
N SER A 113 -18.06 2.71 -0.89
CA SER A 113 -17.69 1.57 -0.07
C SER A 113 -17.83 0.26 -0.86
N SER A 114 -16.71 -0.26 -1.34
CA SER A 114 -16.62 -1.60 -1.94
C SER A 114 -15.60 -2.44 -1.18
N PRO A 115 -15.86 -3.74 -0.93
CA PRO A 115 -14.89 -4.60 -0.25
C PRO A 115 -13.64 -4.78 -1.12
N SER A 116 -12.49 -4.45 -0.56
CA SER A 116 -11.20 -4.59 -1.23
C SER A 116 -10.64 -6.01 -1.11
N SER A 117 -9.68 -6.37 -1.96
CA SER A 117 -8.93 -7.64 -1.83
C SER A 117 -8.29 -7.76 -0.44
N TYR A 118 -7.86 -6.64 0.15
CA TYR A 118 -7.31 -6.59 1.50
C TYR A 118 -8.36 -6.97 2.56
N THR A 119 -9.58 -6.49 2.43
CA THR A 119 -10.69 -6.85 3.33
C THR A 119 -10.97 -8.35 3.28
N PHE A 120 -11.06 -8.94 2.09
CA PHE A 120 -11.25 -10.39 1.93
C PHE A 120 -10.08 -11.20 2.48
N LEU A 121 -8.84 -10.74 2.29
CA LEU A 121 -7.66 -11.41 2.82
C LEU A 121 -7.70 -11.50 4.34
N HIS A 122 -8.08 -10.41 5.02
CA HIS A 122 -8.23 -10.42 6.49
C HIS A 122 -9.32 -11.35 6.97
N LEU A 123 -10.47 -11.39 6.27
CA LEU A 123 -11.55 -12.33 6.57
C LEU A 123 -11.08 -13.79 6.45
N LEU A 124 -10.36 -14.11 5.37
CA LEU A 124 -9.80 -15.44 5.15
C LEU A 124 -8.70 -15.78 6.19
N ALA A 125 -7.85 -14.82 6.53
CA ALA A 125 -6.82 -15.02 7.55
C ALA A 125 -7.41 -15.29 8.94
N GLN A 126 -8.51 -14.61 9.28
CA GLN A 126 -9.26 -14.86 10.52
C GLN A 126 -9.90 -16.26 10.52
N ALA A 127 -10.52 -16.66 9.41
CA ALA A 127 -11.09 -18.00 9.25
C ALA A 127 -10.02 -19.10 9.38
N CYS A 128 -8.80 -18.84 8.90
CA CYS A 128 -7.66 -19.77 8.95
C CYS A 128 -6.67 -19.46 10.09
N SER A 129 -7.10 -18.83 11.19
CA SER A 129 -6.20 -18.31 12.26
C SER A 129 -5.20 -19.33 12.83
N GLN A 130 -5.52 -20.63 12.82
CA GLN A 130 -4.64 -21.70 13.30
C GLN A 130 -3.55 -22.08 12.29
N CYS A 131 -3.73 -21.73 11.01
CA CYS A 131 -2.88 -22.10 9.89
C CYS A 131 -2.02 -20.94 9.38
N VAL A 132 -2.41 -19.69 9.69
CA VAL A 132 -1.79 -18.48 9.18
C VAL A 132 -0.70 -17.98 10.12
N THR A 133 0.55 -18.05 9.65
CA THR A 133 1.71 -17.45 10.33
C THR A 133 1.86 -15.97 9.97
N PRO A 134 2.54 -15.15 10.79
CA PRO A 134 2.78 -13.74 10.46
C PRO A 134 3.58 -13.55 9.17
N THR A 135 4.51 -14.46 8.87
CA THR A 135 5.26 -14.50 7.61
C THR A 135 4.35 -14.74 6.41
N LEU A 136 3.42 -15.69 6.54
CA LEU A 136 2.46 -16.03 5.49
C LEU A 136 1.50 -14.87 5.23
N LEU A 137 0.95 -14.25 6.28
CA LEU A 137 0.05 -13.11 6.14
C LEU A 137 0.76 -11.91 5.50
N SER A 138 2.00 -11.61 5.93
CA SER A 138 2.81 -10.53 5.35
C SER A 138 3.07 -10.77 3.86
N LEU A 139 3.35 -12.02 3.47
CA LEU A 139 3.56 -12.39 2.08
C LEU A 139 2.26 -12.31 1.26
N ALA A 140 1.14 -12.77 1.78
CA ALA A 140 -0.16 -12.67 1.12
C ALA A 140 -0.58 -11.20 0.92
N MET A 141 -0.30 -10.34 1.90
CA MET A 141 -0.49 -8.89 1.78
C MET A 141 0.39 -8.29 0.69
N TYR A 142 1.68 -8.64 0.66
CA TYR A 142 2.61 -8.20 -0.38
C TYR A 142 2.12 -8.58 -1.79
N VAL A 143 1.74 -9.84 -1.99
CA VAL A 143 1.20 -10.32 -3.27
C VAL A 143 -0.12 -9.61 -3.64
N THR A 144 -0.97 -9.31 -2.65
CA THR A 144 -2.21 -8.56 -2.88
C THR A 144 -1.92 -7.12 -3.30
N GLU A 145 -0.88 -6.48 -2.76
CA GLU A 145 -0.45 -5.14 -3.17
C GLU A 145 0.19 -5.13 -4.57
N LEU A 146 0.95 -6.18 -4.93
CA LEU A 146 1.41 -6.36 -6.32
C LEU A 146 0.22 -6.44 -7.30
N ALA A 147 -0.88 -7.09 -6.89
CA ALA A 147 -2.09 -7.19 -7.70
C ALA A 147 -2.82 -5.85 -7.93
N VAL A 148 -2.51 -4.81 -7.14
CA VAL A 148 -3.07 -3.46 -7.31
C VAL A 148 -2.31 -2.70 -8.39
N LEU A 149 -1.02 -3.01 -8.59
CA LEU A 149 -0.18 -2.35 -9.60
C LEU A 149 -0.47 -2.84 -11.02
N GLU A 150 -0.97 -4.06 -11.17
CA GLU A 150 -1.20 -4.69 -12.46
C GLU A 150 -2.64 -4.48 -12.95
N TYR A 151 -2.81 -3.86 -14.12
CA TYR A 151 -4.13 -3.55 -14.68
C TYR A 151 -4.92 -4.83 -15.03
N ASP A 152 -4.26 -5.83 -15.59
CA ASP A 152 -4.90 -7.09 -16.03
C ASP A 152 -5.48 -7.90 -14.86
N MET A 153 -5.06 -7.62 -13.62
CA MET A 153 -5.67 -8.22 -12.45
C MET A 153 -7.12 -7.76 -12.27
N HIS A 154 -7.55 -6.66 -12.90
CA HIS A 154 -8.93 -6.16 -12.86
C HIS A 154 -9.98 -7.20 -13.26
N GLN A 155 -9.64 -8.13 -14.17
CA GLN A 155 -10.54 -9.20 -14.62
C GLN A 155 -10.96 -10.16 -13.50
N TYR A 156 -10.19 -10.24 -12.41
CA TYR A 156 -10.49 -11.09 -11.26
C TYR A 156 -11.16 -10.30 -10.13
N THR A 157 -12.16 -10.91 -9.50
CA THR A 157 -12.85 -10.34 -8.34
C THR A 157 -11.91 -10.19 -7.13
N HIS A 158 -12.23 -9.26 -6.22
CA HIS A 158 -11.42 -9.03 -5.00
C HIS A 158 -11.29 -10.27 -4.12
N SER A 159 -12.35 -11.09 -4.00
CA SER A 159 -12.32 -12.36 -3.27
C SER A 159 -11.42 -13.39 -3.94
N CYS A 160 -11.42 -13.46 -5.28
CA CYS A 160 -10.52 -14.32 -6.05
C CYS A 160 -9.06 -13.92 -5.86
N ARG A 161 -8.72 -12.63 -5.98
CA ARG A 161 -7.35 -12.15 -5.75
C ARG A 161 -6.85 -12.45 -4.34
N ALA A 162 -7.68 -12.21 -3.32
CA ALA A 162 -7.34 -12.49 -1.93
C ALA A 162 -7.11 -13.98 -1.68
N SER A 163 -7.99 -14.83 -2.22
CA SER A 163 -7.90 -16.28 -2.11
C SER A 163 -6.66 -16.84 -2.81
N ALA A 164 -6.40 -16.37 -4.03
CA ALA A 164 -5.22 -16.72 -4.81
C ALA A 164 -3.93 -16.28 -4.10
N ALA A 165 -3.88 -15.07 -3.54
CA ALA A 165 -2.74 -14.57 -2.79
C ALA A 165 -2.48 -15.39 -1.51
N LEU A 166 -3.54 -15.77 -0.77
CA LEU A 166 -3.41 -16.58 0.44
C LEU A 166 -2.92 -18.00 0.12
N LEU A 167 -3.48 -18.65 -0.90
CA LEU A 167 -3.05 -19.97 -1.35
C LEU A 167 -1.61 -19.93 -1.87
N LEU A 168 -1.26 -18.90 -2.64
CA LEU A 168 0.10 -18.71 -3.14
C LEU A 168 1.10 -18.56 -1.98
N ALA A 169 0.77 -17.74 -0.98
CA ALA A 169 1.59 -17.56 0.21
C ALA A 169 1.74 -18.86 1.03
N GLN A 170 0.67 -19.65 1.15
CA GLN A 170 0.68 -20.97 1.79
C GLN A 170 1.57 -21.96 1.02
N LEU A 171 1.61 -21.91 -0.31
CA LEU A 171 2.49 -22.76 -1.12
C LEU A 171 3.97 -22.35 -1.03
N THR A 172 4.26 -21.07 -0.82
CA THR A 172 5.64 -20.57 -0.74
C THR A 172 6.28 -20.72 0.64
N VAL A 173 5.52 -20.47 1.71
CA VAL A 173 6.06 -20.37 3.09
C VAL A 173 5.31 -21.28 4.06
N GLY A 174 4.07 -21.66 3.74
CA GLY A 174 3.21 -22.43 4.62
C GLY A 174 3.63 -23.90 4.74
N ALA A 175 3.27 -24.51 5.87
CA ALA A 175 3.44 -25.94 6.06
C ALA A 175 2.42 -26.72 5.20
N ALA A 176 2.88 -27.75 4.49
CA ALA A 176 2.06 -28.57 3.59
C ALA A 176 0.82 -29.18 4.28
N GLN A 177 0.90 -29.42 5.60
CA GLN A 177 -0.19 -29.96 6.42
C GLN A 177 -1.42 -29.04 6.52
N HIS A 178 -1.25 -27.73 6.36
CA HIS A 178 -2.33 -26.75 6.52
C HIS A 178 -2.95 -26.33 5.17
N LEU A 179 -2.33 -26.68 4.05
CA LEU A 179 -2.83 -26.42 2.71
C LEU A 179 -4.27 -26.91 2.46
N PRO A 180 -4.70 -28.14 2.85
CA PRO A 180 -6.05 -28.60 2.59
C PRO A 180 -7.11 -27.80 3.37
N HIS A 181 -6.78 -27.30 4.56
CA HIS A 181 -7.71 -26.48 5.35
C HIS A 181 -7.93 -25.11 4.70
N VAL A 182 -6.84 -24.45 4.28
CA VAL A 182 -6.94 -23.17 3.57
C VAL A 182 -7.67 -23.34 2.23
N ALA A 183 -7.39 -24.43 1.50
CA ALA A 183 -8.08 -24.76 0.26
C ALA A 183 -9.59 -24.96 0.47
N ALA A 184 -10.00 -25.69 1.51
CA ALA A 184 -11.42 -25.89 1.83
C ALA A 184 -12.15 -24.57 2.19
N VAL A 185 -11.50 -23.67 2.92
CA VAL A 185 -12.07 -22.35 3.25
C VAL A 185 -12.22 -21.50 1.99
N VAL A 186 -11.25 -21.54 1.08
CA VAL A 186 -11.35 -20.85 -0.22
C VAL A 186 -12.43 -21.46 -1.10
N ALA A 187 -12.53 -22.79 -1.14
CA ALA A 187 -13.56 -23.50 -1.91
C ALA A 187 -14.98 -23.14 -1.45
N ALA A 188 -15.18 -22.93 -0.15
CA ALA A 188 -16.46 -22.49 0.41
C ALA A 188 -16.93 -21.11 -0.10
N LEU A 189 -16.05 -20.30 -0.71
CA LEU A 189 -16.43 -19.04 -1.36
C LEU A 189 -17.08 -19.23 -2.75
N GLY A 190 -17.07 -20.46 -3.29
CA GLY A 190 -17.68 -20.77 -4.58
C GLY A 190 -16.97 -20.17 -5.80
N ILE A 191 -15.67 -19.87 -5.68
CA ILE A 191 -14.87 -19.35 -6.80
C ILE A 191 -14.54 -20.51 -7.75
N PRO A 192 -14.78 -20.38 -9.07
CA PRO A 192 -14.47 -21.44 -10.01
C PRO A 192 -12.96 -21.70 -10.08
N ALA A 193 -12.57 -22.98 -10.10
CA ALA A 193 -11.17 -23.40 -10.03
C ALA A 193 -10.33 -22.88 -11.21
N GLU A 194 -10.93 -22.70 -12.39
CA GLU A 194 -10.25 -22.13 -13.56
C GLU A 194 -9.85 -20.68 -13.32
N GLU A 195 -10.79 -19.83 -12.86
CA GLU A 195 -10.50 -18.43 -12.52
C GLU A 195 -9.46 -18.32 -11.40
N LEU A 196 -9.59 -19.15 -10.37
CA LEU A 196 -8.63 -19.18 -9.26
C LEU A 196 -7.22 -19.54 -9.75
N SER A 197 -7.12 -20.56 -10.60
CA SER A 197 -5.83 -20.99 -11.15
C SER A 197 -5.20 -19.95 -12.08
N GLY A 198 -6.02 -19.25 -12.89
CA GLY A 198 -5.57 -18.13 -13.72
C GLY A 198 -5.07 -16.96 -12.90
N CYS A 199 -5.83 -16.57 -11.87
CA CYS A 199 -5.44 -15.51 -10.94
C CYS A 199 -4.14 -15.86 -10.21
N MET A 200 -3.99 -17.09 -9.71
CA MET A 200 -2.77 -17.56 -9.06
C MET A 200 -1.56 -17.54 -10.00
N ALA A 201 -1.75 -17.91 -11.27
CA ALA A 201 -0.68 -17.87 -12.27
C ALA A 201 -0.21 -16.44 -12.57
N CYS A 202 -1.14 -15.49 -12.75
CA CYS A 202 -0.82 -14.07 -12.91
C CYS A 202 -0.08 -13.52 -11.69
N LEU A 203 -0.57 -13.78 -10.48
CA LEU A 203 0.07 -13.33 -9.24
C LEU A 203 1.47 -13.92 -9.05
N LEU A 204 1.67 -15.19 -9.41
CA LEU A 204 2.99 -15.82 -9.36
C LEU A 204 3.95 -15.19 -10.37
N ALA A 205 3.47 -14.85 -11.58
CA ALA A 205 4.29 -14.14 -12.57
C ALA A 205 4.73 -12.76 -12.04
N LEU A 206 3.81 -12.00 -11.44
CA LEU A 206 4.11 -10.71 -10.80
C LEU A 206 5.10 -10.87 -9.65
N GLN A 207 4.91 -11.85 -8.78
CA GLN A 207 5.82 -12.12 -7.67
C GLN A 207 7.23 -12.48 -8.17
N ARG A 208 7.34 -13.28 -9.24
CA ARG A 208 8.62 -13.64 -9.86
C ARG A 208 9.32 -12.43 -10.45
N ALA A 209 8.61 -11.58 -11.18
CA ALA A 209 9.17 -10.34 -11.72
C ALA A 209 9.69 -9.44 -10.58
N ALA A 210 8.89 -9.24 -9.54
CA ALA A 210 9.29 -8.42 -8.39
C ALA A 210 10.50 -9.01 -7.63
N TYR A 211 10.57 -10.34 -7.50
CA TYR A 211 11.71 -11.03 -6.90
C TYR A 211 12.99 -10.86 -7.73
N GLN A 212 12.90 -10.98 -9.06
CA GLN A 212 14.04 -10.76 -9.96
C GLN A 212 14.58 -9.33 -9.86
N HIS A 213 13.70 -8.33 -9.79
CA HIS A 213 14.12 -6.94 -9.57
C HIS A 213 14.75 -6.72 -8.18
N THR A 214 14.29 -7.44 -7.17
CA THR A 214 14.89 -7.39 -5.82
C THR A 214 16.31 -7.97 -5.83
N LEU A 215 16.52 -9.09 -6.52
CA LEU A 215 17.86 -9.68 -6.71
C LEU A 215 18.78 -8.75 -7.52
N ALA A 216 18.28 -8.16 -8.61
CA ALA A 216 19.04 -7.22 -9.43
C ALA A 216 19.45 -5.96 -8.65
N ALA A 217 18.55 -5.42 -7.82
CA ALA A 217 18.86 -4.29 -6.94
C ALA A 217 19.92 -4.66 -5.88
N ALA A 218 19.83 -5.86 -5.29
CA ALA A 218 20.84 -6.35 -4.35
C ALA A 218 22.22 -6.55 -5.01
N ALA A 219 22.26 -7.03 -6.26
CA ALA A 219 23.49 -7.17 -7.03
C ALA A 219 24.09 -5.81 -7.44
N ALA A 220 23.26 -4.83 -7.82
CA ALA A 220 23.69 -3.48 -8.15
C ALA A 220 24.34 -2.76 -6.95
N ALA A 221 23.82 -2.97 -5.74
CA ALA A 221 24.43 -2.46 -4.51
C ALA A 221 25.82 -3.05 -4.21
N GLN A 222 26.19 -4.18 -4.84
CA GLN A 222 27.47 -4.87 -4.65
C GLN A 222 28.49 -4.60 -5.77
N GLY A 223 28.21 -3.69 -6.71
CA GLY A 223 29.24 -3.08 -7.58
C GLY A 223 29.48 -3.72 -8.96
N SER A 224 28.48 -4.33 -9.59
CA SER A 224 28.55 -4.72 -11.01
C SER A 224 27.35 -4.21 -11.80
N GLY A 225 27.53 -3.07 -12.48
CA GLY A 225 26.52 -2.49 -13.35
C GLY A 225 26.27 -3.34 -14.60
N SER A 226 25.01 -3.66 -14.84
CA SER A 226 24.48 -3.75 -16.21
C SER A 226 23.03 -3.29 -16.19
N GLY A 227 22.76 -2.24 -16.95
CA GLY A 227 21.44 -1.64 -17.05
C GLY A 227 20.48 -2.56 -17.79
N LEU A 228 19.35 -2.86 -17.16
CA LEU A 228 18.12 -3.31 -17.80
C LEU A 228 16.91 -2.72 -17.03
N SER A 229 16.05 -2.04 -17.79
CA SER A 229 14.77 -1.39 -17.45
C SER A 229 14.61 -0.88 -16.02
N CYS A 230 15.23 0.28 -15.76
CA CYS A 230 15.08 1.09 -14.54
C CYS A 230 13.60 1.37 -14.22
N GLU A 231 12.79 1.66 -15.24
CA GLU A 231 11.42 2.17 -15.07
C GLU A 231 10.48 1.25 -14.26
N VAL A 232 10.46 -0.06 -14.55
CA VAL A 232 9.57 -1.01 -13.83
C VAL A 232 10.14 -1.38 -12.45
N GLY A 233 11.46 -1.47 -12.34
CA GLY A 233 12.13 -1.74 -11.06
C GLY A 233 11.97 -0.61 -10.05
N ASP A 234 11.89 0.63 -10.53
CA ASP A 234 11.66 1.84 -9.73
C ASP A 234 10.21 1.90 -9.23
N LEU A 235 9.24 1.51 -10.06
CA LEU A 235 7.83 1.45 -9.66
C LEU A 235 7.56 0.41 -8.56
N LEU A 236 8.35 -0.67 -8.52
CA LEU A 236 8.27 -1.69 -7.47
C LEU A 236 9.10 -1.35 -6.21
N ALA A 237 9.96 -0.34 -6.28
CA ALA A 237 10.85 0.02 -5.17
C ALA A 237 10.12 0.36 -3.87
N PRO A 238 8.99 1.12 -3.86
CA PRO A 238 8.26 1.43 -2.63
C PRO A 238 7.68 0.19 -1.92
N LEU A 239 7.17 -0.77 -2.69
CA LEU A 239 6.67 -2.03 -2.12
C LEU A 239 7.82 -2.88 -1.59
N ARG A 240 8.93 -2.96 -2.34
CA ARG A 240 10.13 -3.68 -1.90
C ARG A 240 10.67 -3.13 -0.58
N THR A 241 10.80 -1.81 -0.46
CA THR A 241 11.30 -1.19 0.78
C THR A 241 10.32 -1.41 1.94
N LYS A 242 9.02 -1.24 1.70
CA LYS A 242 7.98 -1.50 2.72
C LYS A 242 8.06 -2.93 3.26
N TYR A 243 8.04 -3.93 2.39
CA TYR A 243 7.99 -5.34 2.78
C TYR A 243 9.35 -5.97 3.11
N GLY A 244 10.44 -5.24 2.89
CA GLY A 244 11.79 -5.61 3.32
C GLY A 244 12.08 -5.27 4.80
N HIS A 245 11.20 -4.54 5.47
CA HIS A 245 11.34 -4.27 6.90
C HIS A 245 11.06 -5.50 7.76
N ALA A 246 11.75 -5.62 8.89
CA ALA A 246 11.59 -6.72 9.85
C ALA A 246 10.15 -6.88 10.38
N CYS A 247 9.38 -5.79 10.46
CA CYS A 247 7.96 -5.84 10.84
C CYS A 247 7.09 -6.60 9.84
N TRP A 248 7.53 -6.74 8.60
CA TRP A 248 6.90 -7.52 7.53
C TRP A 248 7.63 -8.82 7.22
N CYS A 249 8.53 -9.25 8.12
CA CYS A 249 9.32 -10.49 8.00
C CYS A 249 10.20 -10.60 6.75
N ASP A 250 10.60 -9.47 6.14
CA ASP A 250 11.43 -9.43 4.93
C ASP A 250 10.90 -10.32 3.78
N VAL A 251 9.58 -10.29 3.58
CA VAL A 251 8.90 -11.15 2.58
C VAL A 251 9.25 -10.78 1.14
N SER A 252 9.80 -9.58 0.89
CA SER A 252 10.32 -9.20 -0.42
C SER A 252 11.47 -10.08 -0.90
N GLY A 253 12.23 -10.67 0.03
CA GLY A 253 13.36 -11.56 -0.27
C GLY A 253 12.98 -13.04 -0.41
N VAL A 254 11.71 -13.41 -0.21
CA VAL A 254 11.27 -14.81 -0.24
C VAL A 254 11.17 -15.30 -1.68
N ALA A 255 11.86 -16.40 -1.99
CA ALA A 255 11.82 -17.01 -3.31
C ALA A 255 10.41 -17.53 -3.64
N PRO A 256 9.85 -17.20 -4.82
CA PRO A 256 8.54 -17.66 -5.23
C PRO A 256 8.53 -19.18 -5.50
N VAL A 257 7.34 -19.79 -5.46
CA VAL A 257 7.18 -21.23 -5.68
C VAL A 257 7.59 -21.62 -7.11
N ALA A 258 8.24 -22.78 -7.25
CA ALA A 258 8.79 -23.25 -8.52
C ALA A 258 7.70 -23.61 -9.55
N ALA A 259 6.61 -24.23 -9.11
CA ALA A 259 5.47 -24.60 -9.95
C ALA A 259 4.17 -24.57 -9.15
N LEU A 260 3.07 -24.22 -9.83
CA LEU A 260 1.73 -24.33 -9.26
C LEU A 260 1.19 -25.75 -9.47
N PRO A 261 0.40 -26.28 -8.51
CA PRO A 261 -0.34 -27.51 -8.75
C PRO A 261 -1.42 -27.30 -9.83
N PRO A 262 -1.79 -28.36 -10.57
CA PRO A 262 -2.77 -28.25 -11.64
C PRO A 262 -4.16 -27.85 -11.11
N ALA A 263 -4.96 -27.16 -11.94
CA ALA A 263 -6.27 -26.61 -11.56
C ALA A 263 -7.21 -27.65 -10.91
N GLN A 264 -7.09 -28.91 -11.32
CA GLN A 264 -7.87 -30.03 -10.80
C GLN A 264 -7.68 -30.28 -9.30
N VAL A 265 -6.51 -29.93 -8.73
CA VAL A 265 -6.24 -30.08 -7.29
C VAL A 265 -7.16 -29.18 -6.45
N TRP A 266 -7.55 -28.02 -7.00
CA TRP A 266 -8.40 -27.05 -6.32
C TRP A 266 -9.88 -27.37 -6.47
N ALA A 267 -10.26 -28.26 -7.40
CA ALA A 267 -11.63 -28.71 -7.59
C ALA A 267 -12.03 -29.88 -6.67
N ILE A 268 -11.06 -30.44 -5.94
CA ILE A 268 -11.25 -31.62 -5.08
C ILE A 268 -11.67 -31.23 -3.64
N TYR A 269 -11.58 -29.95 -3.28
CA TYR A 269 -11.86 -29.42 -1.94
C TYR A 269 -13.14 -28.58 -1.88
#